data_AF-A0A935C2H5-F1
#
_entry.id   AF-A0A935C2H5-F1
#
_cell.length_a   1.000
_cell.length_b   1.000
_cell.length_c   1.000
_cell.angle_alpha   90.00
_cell.angle_beta   90.00
_cell.angle_gamma   90.00
#
_symmetry.space_group_name_H-M   'P 1'
#
loop_
_entity.id
_entity.type
_entity.pdbx_description
1 polymer ?
#
loop_
_entity_poly.entity_id
_entity_poly.type
_entity_poly.pdbx_seq_one_letter_code
_entity_poly.pdbx_strand_id
1 'polypeptide(L)'
;MKKLFTLGSILLAAALTLCCAGCGEEASSKEETTSSASSKATADELTDFDGTVKTDLSKLHEVDYENGNAFAGAWKITEGQGDQFQSFTFVFDGKDNAYMMIGSMGYCGKYELNEDTKTFGTQQAVGLNGTYTYTFSDDNNTVELYDTETKLTTKMQKLVSFTFIPRAEPDSEIDPALLGAWKDESGGYIYFEDNGIMYETQKAISFTFYTYSAKNGVVDNTYYMLEAEKGSYQYKVDGDKLTYNGYTYTRISADELV
;
A
#
# COMPACT_ATOMS: atom_id res chain seq x y z
N MET A 1 -1.54 42.31 -8.75
CA MET A 1 -0.16 41.79 -8.85
C MET A 1 -0.18 40.30 -8.52
N LYS A 2 -0.11 39.44 -9.53
CA LYS A 2 -0.02 37.98 -9.34
C LYS A 2 1.44 37.64 -9.06
N LYS A 3 1.75 37.15 -7.86
CA LYS A 3 3.07 36.56 -7.57
C LYS A 3 2.99 35.08 -7.92
N LEU A 4 3.66 34.70 -9.01
CA LEU A 4 3.97 33.31 -9.34
C LEU A 4 4.92 32.78 -8.28
N PHE A 5 4.48 31.78 -7.51
CA PHE A 5 5.38 30.95 -6.74
C PHE A 5 5.74 29.74 -7.58
N THR A 6 7.00 29.71 -8.00
CA THR A 6 7.64 28.63 -8.74
C THR A 6 7.61 27.37 -7.88
N LEU A 7 6.94 26.33 -8.38
CA LEU A 7 6.98 24.97 -7.83
C LEU A 7 8.43 24.47 -7.82
N GLY A 8 8.99 24.29 -6.63
CA GLY A 8 10.25 23.60 -6.43
C GLY A 8 10.01 22.10 -6.50
N SER A 9 10.47 21.47 -7.57
CA SER A 9 10.53 20.03 -7.76
C SER A 9 11.45 19.41 -6.71
N ILE A 10 10.90 18.61 -5.78
CA ILE A 10 11.68 17.70 -4.94
C ILE A 10 11.97 16.46 -5.79
N LEU A 11 13.11 16.47 -6.47
CA LEU A 11 13.71 15.31 -7.12
C LEU A 11 14.37 14.46 -6.04
N LEU A 12 13.77 13.31 -5.70
CA LEU A 12 14.45 12.27 -4.94
C LEU A 12 15.28 11.44 -5.93
N ALA A 13 16.54 11.84 -6.11
CA ALA A 13 17.49 11.14 -6.97
C ALA A 13 18.09 9.94 -6.22
N ALA A 14 17.79 8.72 -6.67
CA ALA A 14 18.58 7.54 -6.37
C ALA A 14 19.34 7.14 -7.65
N ALA A 15 20.60 7.55 -7.72
CA ALA A 15 21.52 7.12 -8.77
C ALA A 15 22.12 5.76 -8.40
N LEU A 16 21.95 4.76 -9.27
CA LEU A 16 22.80 3.57 -9.30
C LEU A 16 23.22 3.33 -10.76
N THR A 17 24.41 3.80 -11.09
CA THR A 17 25.17 3.40 -12.28
C THR A 17 25.92 2.11 -11.97
N LEU A 18 25.80 1.11 -12.84
CA LEU A 18 26.87 0.14 -13.11
C LEU A 18 26.66 -0.46 -14.51
N CYS A 19 27.63 -0.19 -15.39
CA CYS A 19 27.76 -0.78 -16.71
C CYS A 19 28.16 -2.27 -16.60
N CYS A 20 27.70 -3.09 -17.54
CA CYS A 20 28.56 -4.04 -18.26
C CYS A 20 27.91 -4.43 -19.59
N ALA A 21 28.72 -4.42 -20.64
CA ALA A 21 28.42 -4.82 -22.00
C ALA A 21 28.47 -6.35 -22.18
N GLY A 22 27.76 -6.89 -23.18
CA GLY A 22 27.97 -8.26 -23.66
C GLY A 22 26.90 -8.74 -24.64
N CYS A 23 27.23 -8.73 -25.93
CA CYS A 23 26.43 -9.15 -27.09
C CYS A 23 25.99 -10.62 -27.11
N GLY A 24 24.92 -10.90 -27.89
CA GLY A 24 24.67 -12.19 -28.53
C GLY A 24 23.26 -12.34 -29.13
N GLU A 25 23.13 -12.14 -30.44
CA GLU A 25 22.03 -12.55 -31.36
C GLU A 25 21.72 -14.08 -31.27
N GLU A 26 20.63 -14.73 -31.69
CA GLU A 26 19.41 -14.44 -32.47
C GLU A 26 18.45 -15.68 -32.38
N ALA A 27 17.18 -15.49 -32.79
CA ALA A 27 16.25 -16.46 -33.44
C ALA A 27 15.30 -17.42 -32.64
N SER A 28 14.02 -16.99 -32.56
CA SER A 28 12.80 -17.58 -33.17
C SER A 28 12.39 -19.06 -32.94
N SER A 29 11.21 -19.31 -32.36
CA SER A 29 9.93 -19.59 -33.08
C SER A 29 8.84 -20.35 -32.26
N LYS A 30 7.60 -19.81 -32.39
CA LYS A 30 6.24 -20.41 -32.50
C LYS A 30 5.61 -21.39 -31.46
N GLU A 31 4.52 -20.88 -30.88
CA GLU A 31 3.16 -21.41 -30.62
C GLU A 31 2.81 -22.89 -30.93
N GLU A 32 2.07 -23.55 -30.03
CA GLU A 32 0.60 -23.72 -30.17
C GLU A 32 -0.12 -24.31 -28.92
N THR A 33 -1.31 -23.74 -28.71
CA THR A 33 -2.50 -24.03 -27.89
C THR A 33 -2.82 -25.48 -27.48
N THR A 34 -3.39 -25.66 -26.27
CA THR A 34 -4.59 -26.50 -26.05
C THR A 34 -5.40 -26.01 -24.85
N SER A 35 -6.72 -25.97 -25.04
CA SER A 35 -7.75 -25.61 -24.06
C SER A 35 -8.20 -26.83 -23.23
N SER A 36 -8.66 -26.61 -22.00
CA SER A 36 -10.03 -26.92 -21.53
C SER A 36 -10.16 -27.21 -20.02
N ALA A 37 -11.35 -26.86 -19.51
CA ALA A 37 -12.06 -27.38 -18.34
C ALA A 37 -12.14 -26.46 -17.10
N SER A 38 -13.22 -25.66 -17.09
CA SER A 38 -13.77 -25.02 -15.89
C SER A 38 -14.37 -26.08 -14.98
N SER A 39 -13.86 -26.18 -13.76
CA SER A 39 -14.54 -26.82 -12.63
C SER A 39 -14.96 -25.74 -11.64
N LYS A 40 -16.20 -25.84 -11.19
CA LYS A 40 -16.88 -24.88 -10.30
C LYS A 40 -16.49 -25.25 -8.87
N ALA A 41 -15.55 -24.52 -8.26
CA ALA A 41 -15.14 -24.75 -6.88
C ALA A 41 -16.13 -24.08 -5.91
N THR A 42 -16.62 -24.89 -4.97
CA THR A 42 -17.23 -24.46 -3.70
C THR A 42 -16.15 -23.72 -2.89
N ALA A 43 -16.52 -22.71 -2.11
CA ALA A 43 -15.58 -21.94 -1.29
C ALA A 43 -15.00 -22.80 -0.16
N ASP A 44 -13.95 -23.56 -0.47
CA ASP A 44 -13.01 -24.12 0.50
C ASP A 44 -12.08 -22.99 0.97
N GLU A 45 -11.73 -22.98 2.26
CA GLU A 45 -10.67 -22.10 2.79
C GLU A 45 -9.43 -22.26 1.92
N LEU A 46 -9.03 -21.17 1.24
CA LEU A 46 -7.82 -21.17 0.45
C LEU A 46 -6.62 -21.26 1.39
N THR A 47 -5.82 -22.29 1.21
CA THR A 47 -4.55 -22.45 1.93
C THR A 47 -3.38 -21.96 1.07
N ASP A 48 -2.40 -21.32 1.69
CA ASP A 48 -1.09 -21.04 1.09
C ASP A 48 -0.30 -22.33 0.83
N PHE A 49 0.86 -22.21 0.17
CA PHE A 49 1.67 -23.35 -0.29
C PHE A 49 2.10 -24.31 0.84
N ASP A 50 2.23 -23.83 2.07
CA ASP A 50 2.57 -24.62 3.26
C ASP A 50 1.36 -25.20 4.00
N GLY A 51 0.14 -25.00 3.47
CA GLY A 51 -1.11 -25.45 4.08
C GLY A 51 -1.65 -24.51 5.15
N THR A 52 -1.03 -23.34 5.38
CA THR A 52 -1.57 -22.29 6.26
C THR A 52 -2.72 -21.55 5.58
N VAL A 53 -3.60 -20.90 6.36
CA VAL A 53 -4.71 -20.12 5.79
C VAL A 53 -4.13 -18.89 5.08
N LYS A 54 -4.59 -18.61 3.86
CA LYS A 54 -4.18 -17.39 3.14
C LYS A 54 -4.49 -16.13 3.96
N THR A 55 -3.61 -15.14 3.88
CA THR A 55 -3.91 -13.81 4.41
C THR A 55 -4.95 -13.14 3.53
N ASP A 56 -6.03 -12.66 4.15
CA ASP A 56 -6.96 -11.74 3.51
C ASP A 56 -6.34 -10.35 3.51
N LEU A 57 -5.68 -9.98 2.40
CA LEU A 57 -5.02 -8.69 2.25
C LEU A 57 -5.97 -7.50 2.49
N SER A 58 -7.30 -7.67 2.34
CA SER A 58 -8.26 -6.61 2.61
C SER A 58 -8.41 -6.27 4.10
N LYS A 59 -7.98 -7.17 4.99
CA LYS A 59 -7.93 -6.95 6.43
C LYS A 59 -6.69 -6.18 6.87
N LEU A 60 -5.65 -6.15 6.04
CA LEU A 60 -4.49 -5.29 6.30
C LEU A 60 -4.94 -3.83 6.21
N HIS A 61 -4.69 -3.07 7.27
CA HIS A 61 -5.11 -1.68 7.38
C HIS A 61 -6.65 -1.47 7.40
N GLU A 62 -7.40 -2.48 7.82
CA GLU A 62 -8.85 -2.38 8.02
C GLU A 62 -9.22 -1.30 9.03
N VAL A 63 -10.35 -0.63 8.79
CA VAL A 63 -10.94 0.33 9.72
C VAL A 63 -11.99 -0.37 10.57
N ASP A 64 -11.85 -0.26 11.88
CA ASP A 64 -12.89 -0.61 12.83
C ASP A 64 -13.87 0.56 12.99
N TYR A 65 -14.99 0.48 12.28
CA TYR A 65 -16.05 1.49 12.31
C TYR A 65 -16.96 1.41 13.55
N GLU A 66 -16.93 0.28 14.28
CA GLU A 66 -17.91 -0.03 15.33
C GLU A 66 -17.40 0.29 16.75
N ASN A 67 -16.13 0.67 16.91
CA ASN A 67 -15.56 1.05 18.21
C ASN A 67 -16.04 2.40 18.78
N GLY A 68 -16.87 3.14 18.04
CA GLY A 68 -17.40 4.44 18.47
C GLY A 68 -16.46 5.62 18.26
N ASN A 69 -15.26 5.42 17.71
CA ASN A 69 -14.33 6.49 17.37
C ASN A 69 -14.86 7.30 16.18
N ALA A 70 -15.24 8.56 16.39
CA ALA A 70 -15.81 9.41 15.34
C ALA A 70 -14.85 9.64 14.14
N PHE A 71 -13.54 9.57 14.37
CA PHE A 71 -12.52 9.68 13.32
C PHE A 71 -12.31 8.38 12.54
N ALA A 72 -12.76 7.22 13.03
CA ALA A 72 -12.60 5.95 12.32
C ALA A 72 -13.18 6.07 10.90
N GLY A 73 -12.36 5.82 9.89
CA GLY A 73 -12.73 5.92 8.49
C GLY A 73 -11.67 6.55 7.60
N ALA A 74 -12.02 6.66 6.32
CA ALA A 74 -11.22 7.35 5.32
C ALA A 74 -11.72 8.78 5.09
N TRP A 75 -10.79 9.70 4.92
CA TRP A 75 -11.04 11.13 4.86
C TRP A 75 -10.23 11.79 3.74
N LYS A 76 -10.80 12.82 3.15
CA LYS A 76 -10.14 13.72 2.20
C LYS A 76 -10.02 15.10 2.80
N ILE A 77 -8.85 15.72 2.68
CA ILE A 77 -8.74 17.16 2.89
C ILE A 77 -9.48 17.85 1.75
N THR A 78 -10.28 18.86 2.08
CA THR A 78 -11.07 19.63 1.11
C THR A 78 -10.67 21.10 1.07
N GLU A 79 -10.10 21.63 2.16
CA GLU A 79 -9.68 23.04 2.28
C GLU A 79 -8.65 23.21 3.40
N GLY A 80 -7.70 24.14 3.24
CA GLY A 80 -6.90 24.70 4.33
C GLY A 80 -5.40 24.37 4.26
N GLN A 81 -4.75 24.26 5.42
CA GLN A 81 -3.28 24.10 5.53
C GLN A 81 -2.73 22.86 4.80
N GLY A 82 -3.57 21.85 4.58
CA GLY A 82 -3.22 20.62 3.89
C GLY A 82 -3.64 20.54 2.42
N ASP A 83 -3.94 21.66 1.75
CA ASP A 83 -4.44 21.67 0.36
C ASP A 83 -3.53 20.94 -0.65
N GLN A 84 -2.21 20.94 -0.41
CA GLN A 84 -1.26 20.16 -1.20
C GLN A 84 -1.47 18.64 -1.12
N PHE A 85 -2.24 18.16 -0.14
CA PHE A 85 -2.51 16.75 0.11
C PHE A 85 -3.93 16.32 -0.28
N GLN A 86 -4.71 17.13 -1.01
CA GLN A 86 -6.08 16.76 -1.42
C GLN A 86 -6.14 15.47 -2.27
N SER A 87 -5.07 15.14 -3.01
CA SER A 87 -4.97 13.87 -3.75
C SER A 87 -4.83 12.64 -2.85
N PHE A 88 -4.42 12.81 -1.60
CA PHE A 88 -4.21 11.72 -0.64
C PHE A 88 -5.49 11.39 0.12
N THR A 89 -5.63 10.15 0.55
CA THR A 89 -6.70 9.71 1.47
C THR A 89 -6.08 9.47 2.83
N PHE A 90 -6.67 10.02 3.88
CA PHE A 90 -6.25 9.82 5.26
C PHE A 90 -7.16 8.80 5.92
N VAL A 91 -6.61 7.68 6.36
CA VAL A 91 -7.36 6.60 6.98
C VAL A 91 -6.99 6.54 8.45
N PHE A 92 -7.98 6.53 9.33
CA PHE A 92 -7.81 6.30 10.76
C PHE A 92 -8.54 5.01 11.10
N ASP A 93 -7.82 4.03 11.65
CA ASP A 93 -8.31 2.65 11.79
C ASP A 93 -9.32 2.45 12.93
N GLY A 94 -9.61 3.49 13.70
CA GLY A 94 -10.49 3.45 14.87
C GLY A 94 -9.77 3.09 16.17
N LYS A 95 -8.53 2.59 16.09
CA LYS A 95 -7.69 2.21 17.23
C LYS A 95 -6.66 3.31 17.47
N ASP A 96 -5.50 3.20 16.82
CA ASP A 96 -4.37 4.13 16.99
C ASP A 96 -3.53 4.30 15.71
N ASN A 97 -3.85 3.61 14.62
CA ASN A 97 -3.08 3.70 13.38
C ASN A 97 -3.69 4.70 12.40
N ALA A 98 -2.82 5.50 11.81
CA ALA A 98 -3.15 6.40 10.73
C ALA A 98 -2.42 5.98 9.46
N TYR A 99 -3.07 6.11 8.31
CA TYR A 99 -2.47 5.84 7.01
C TYR A 99 -2.73 7.01 6.06
N MET A 100 -1.68 7.56 5.47
CA MET A 100 -1.80 8.51 4.36
C MET A 100 -1.57 7.77 3.05
N MET A 101 -2.63 7.67 2.25
CA MET A 101 -2.71 6.83 1.07
C MET A 101 -2.70 7.66 -0.22
N ILE A 102 -2.03 7.15 -1.25
CA ILE A 102 -2.16 7.63 -2.63
C ILE A 102 -2.15 6.43 -3.58
N GLY A 103 -3.24 6.25 -4.33
CA GLY A 103 -3.47 5.05 -5.13
C GLY A 103 -3.40 3.78 -4.28
N SER A 104 -2.40 2.94 -4.55
CA SER A 104 -2.14 1.68 -3.85
C SER A 104 -0.94 1.72 -2.90
N MET A 105 -0.36 2.90 -2.66
CA MET A 105 0.73 3.12 -1.70
C MET A 105 0.22 3.85 -0.45
N GLY A 106 0.76 3.49 0.71
CA GLY A 106 0.43 4.07 2.01
C GLY A 106 1.65 4.39 2.87
N TYR A 107 1.56 5.46 3.63
CA TYR A 107 2.48 5.81 4.71
C TYR A 107 1.82 5.56 6.05
N CYS A 108 2.51 4.82 6.92
CA CYS A 108 2.05 4.51 8.26
C CYS A 108 2.33 5.67 9.23
N GLY A 109 1.43 5.84 10.18
CA GLY A 109 1.56 6.75 11.29
C GLY A 109 0.66 6.34 12.44
N LYS A 110 0.60 7.21 13.45
CA LYS A 110 -0.25 7.03 14.61
C LYS A 110 -1.22 8.20 14.75
N TYR A 111 -2.33 7.97 15.42
CA TYR A 111 -3.21 9.04 15.87
C TYR A 111 -3.77 8.74 17.25
N GLU A 112 -4.25 9.80 17.89
CA GLU A 112 -4.90 9.75 19.18
C GLU A 112 -6.13 10.66 19.18
N LEU A 113 -7.19 10.23 19.88
CA LEU A 113 -8.40 11.00 20.07
C LEU A 113 -8.65 11.15 21.57
N ASN A 114 -8.81 12.39 22.03
CA ASN A 114 -9.22 12.70 23.38
C ASN A 114 -10.54 13.47 23.34
N GLU A 115 -11.63 12.77 23.63
CA GLU A 115 -12.97 13.33 23.53
C GLU A 115 -13.31 14.33 24.64
N ASP A 116 -12.67 14.22 25.81
CA ASP A 116 -12.88 15.11 26.96
C ASP A 116 -12.33 16.51 26.67
N THR A 117 -11.13 16.56 26.10
CA THR A 117 -10.45 17.80 25.74
C THR A 117 -10.73 18.25 24.31
N LYS A 118 -11.47 17.45 23.53
CA LYS A 118 -11.74 17.64 22.10
C LYS A 118 -10.45 17.86 21.30
N THR A 119 -9.44 17.04 21.57
CA THR A 119 -8.17 17.06 20.86
C THR A 119 -7.97 15.81 20.02
N PHE A 120 -7.35 16.00 18.86
CA PHE A 120 -7.00 14.98 17.89
C PHE A 120 -5.51 15.16 17.56
N GLY A 121 -4.71 14.14 17.83
CA GLY A 121 -3.28 14.14 17.56
C GLY A 121 -2.95 13.19 16.41
N THR A 122 -2.05 13.58 15.53
CA THR A 122 -1.52 12.69 14.48
C THR A 122 -0.01 12.77 14.42
N GLN A 123 0.63 11.64 14.16
CA GLN A 123 2.06 11.49 13.99
C GLN A 123 2.31 10.77 12.68
N GLN A 124 2.49 11.53 11.61
CA GLN A 124 2.78 11.01 10.27
C GLN A 124 4.07 11.65 9.75
N ALA A 125 4.88 10.87 9.04
CA ALA A 125 6.11 11.38 8.44
C ALA A 125 5.83 12.46 7.38
N VAL A 126 4.67 12.39 6.73
CA VAL A 126 4.18 13.33 5.71
C VAL A 126 2.67 13.49 5.90
N GLY A 127 2.13 14.69 5.63
CA GLY A 127 0.68 14.95 5.68
C GLY A 127 0.24 15.66 6.95
N LEU A 128 -0.83 15.14 7.58
CA LEU A 128 -1.35 15.65 8.85
C LEU A 128 -0.47 15.16 10.00
N ASN A 129 0.25 16.09 10.62
CA ASN A 129 1.12 15.82 11.77
C ASN A 129 1.03 17.01 12.74
N GLY A 130 0.60 16.74 13.97
CA GLY A 130 0.40 17.75 14.99
C GLY A 130 -0.76 17.46 15.92
N THR A 131 -1.14 18.47 16.72
CA THR A 131 -2.25 18.40 17.66
C THR A 131 -3.30 19.45 17.29
N TYR A 132 -4.52 18.98 17.11
CA TYR A 132 -5.65 19.76 16.63
C TYR A 132 -6.77 19.76 17.66
N THR A 133 -7.49 20.88 17.78
CA THR A 133 -8.88 20.82 18.26
C THR A 133 -9.81 20.55 17.08
N TYR A 134 -10.92 19.86 17.29
CA TYR A 134 -11.81 19.47 16.19
C TYR A 134 -13.27 19.85 16.42
N THR A 135 -13.99 20.09 15.32
CA THR A 135 -15.44 20.26 15.30
C THR A 135 -16.02 19.42 14.16
N PHE A 136 -16.89 18.46 14.49
CA PHE A 136 -17.63 17.67 13.49
C PHE A 136 -18.91 18.39 13.05
N SER A 137 -19.36 18.11 11.83
CA SER A 137 -20.74 18.38 11.43
C SER A 137 -21.74 17.47 12.15
N ASP A 138 -23.01 17.86 12.15
CA ASP A 138 -24.09 17.11 12.80
C ASP A 138 -24.22 15.65 12.31
N ASP A 139 -23.86 15.40 11.05
CA ASP A 139 -23.89 14.08 10.41
C ASP A 139 -22.54 13.32 10.50
N ASN A 140 -21.55 13.89 11.19
CA ASN A 140 -20.18 13.38 11.31
C ASN A 140 -19.46 13.09 9.98
N ASN A 141 -19.93 13.65 8.87
CA ASN A 141 -19.32 13.44 7.56
C ASN A 141 -18.24 14.49 7.25
N THR A 142 -18.19 15.60 7.98
CA THR A 142 -17.12 16.58 7.85
C THR A 142 -16.52 16.90 9.21
N VAL A 143 -15.25 17.27 9.20
CA VAL A 143 -14.55 17.74 10.39
C VAL A 143 -13.69 18.94 10.04
N GLU A 144 -13.74 19.95 10.90
CA GLU A 144 -12.81 21.06 10.89
C GLU A 144 -11.76 20.83 11.99
N LEU A 145 -10.50 20.79 11.58
CA LEU A 145 -9.33 20.66 12.44
C LEU A 145 -8.65 22.01 12.56
N TYR A 146 -8.47 22.48 13.79
CA TYR A 146 -7.74 23.70 14.10
C TYR A 146 -6.41 23.36 14.76
N ASP A 147 -5.32 23.67 14.09
CA ASP A 147 -3.96 23.41 14.54
C ASP A 147 -3.62 24.32 15.74
N THR A 148 -3.33 23.69 16.87
CA THR A 148 -3.06 24.41 18.12
C THR A 148 -1.74 25.17 18.12
N GLU A 149 -0.79 24.82 17.25
CA GLU A 149 0.49 25.49 17.10
C GLU A 149 0.42 26.57 16.02
N THR A 150 0.05 26.18 14.79
CA THR A 150 0.09 27.08 13.63
C THR A 150 -1.12 28.01 13.53
N LYS A 151 -2.18 27.73 14.29
CA LYS A 151 -3.45 28.49 14.29
C LYS A 151 -4.18 28.49 12.95
N LEU A 152 -3.87 27.52 12.09
CA LEU A 152 -4.52 27.33 10.80
C LEU A 152 -5.57 26.23 10.89
N THR A 153 -6.49 26.27 9.93
CA THR A 153 -7.60 25.33 9.82
C THR A 153 -7.39 24.38 8.65
N THR A 154 -7.79 23.12 8.83
CA THR A 154 -7.94 22.12 7.76
C THR A 154 -9.34 21.52 7.84
N LYS A 155 -10.05 21.46 6.71
CA LYS A 155 -11.34 20.78 6.62
C LYS A 155 -11.18 19.44 5.92
N MET A 156 -11.87 18.44 6.44
CA MET A 156 -11.89 17.10 5.88
C MET A 156 -13.31 16.59 5.68
N GLN A 157 -13.48 15.75 4.68
CA GLN A 157 -14.72 15.07 4.32
C GLN A 157 -14.50 13.56 4.40
N LYS A 158 -15.40 12.85 5.10
CA LYS A 158 -15.43 11.40 5.19
C LYS A 158 -15.81 10.80 3.85
N LEU A 159 -15.12 9.73 3.45
CA LEU A 159 -15.43 8.96 2.27
C LEU A 159 -16.46 7.88 2.59
N VAL A 160 -17.41 7.69 1.68
CA VAL A 160 -18.43 6.61 1.77
C VAL A 160 -17.79 5.25 1.51
N SER A 161 -16.82 5.18 0.60
CA SER A 161 -16.05 3.99 0.32
C SER A 161 -14.67 4.38 -0.23
N PHE A 162 -13.71 3.47 -0.03
CA PHE A 162 -12.38 3.56 -0.60
C PHE A 162 -11.83 2.15 -0.76
N THR A 163 -10.91 1.95 -1.69
CA THR A 163 -10.09 0.75 -1.81
C THR A 163 -8.69 1.16 -2.21
N PHE A 164 -7.70 0.45 -1.69
CA PHE A 164 -6.27 0.68 -1.95
C PHE A 164 -5.60 -0.57 -2.54
N ILE A 165 -6.31 -1.69 -2.59
CA ILE A 165 -5.86 -2.89 -3.28
C ILE A 165 -6.19 -2.71 -4.77
N PRO A 166 -5.19 -2.72 -5.66
CA PRO A 166 -5.44 -2.63 -7.09
C PRO A 166 -6.23 -3.86 -7.54
N ARG A 167 -6.92 -3.72 -8.67
CA ARG A 167 -7.62 -4.86 -9.26
C ARG A 167 -6.60 -5.80 -9.88
N ALA A 168 -6.69 -7.09 -9.57
CA ALA A 168 -5.88 -8.13 -10.19
C ALA A 168 -5.98 -8.08 -11.73
N GLU A 169 -4.85 -8.29 -12.39
CA GLU A 169 -4.79 -8.41 -13.85
C GLU A 169 -5.13 -9.85 -14.25
N PRO A 170 -6.08 -10.07 -15.18
CA PRO A 170 -6.59 -11.41 -15.49
C PRO A 170 -5.56 -12.34 -16.14
N ASP A 171 -4.52 -11.77 -16.76
CA ASP A 171 -3.51 -12.51 -17.53
C ASP A 171 -2.16 -12.56 -16.79
N SER A 172 -2.14 -12.31 -15.47
CA SER A 172 -0.93 -12.45 -14.66
C SER A 172 -0.42 -13.90 -14.67
N GLU A 173 0.85 -14.06 -14.99
CA GLU A 173 1.55 -15.33 -14.81
C GLU A 173 2.01 -15.43 -13.35
N ILE A 174 1.84 -16.60 -12.75
CA ILE A 174 2.14 -16.82 -11.33
C ILE A 174 3.17 -17.94 -11.24
N ASP A 175 4.27 -17.68 -10.53
CA ASP A 175 5.19 -18.73 -10.09
C ASP A 175 4.75 -19.20 -8.69
N PRO A 176 4.27 -20.45 -8.54
CA PRO A 176 3.86 -20.99 -7.24
C PRO A 176 4.95 -20.93 -6.17
N ALA A 177 6.23 -20.90 -6.56
CA ALA A 177 7.34 -20.83 -5.61
C ALA A 177 7.38 -19.49 -4.83
N LEU A 178 6.81 -18.42 -5.39
CA LEU A 178 6.74 -17.09 -4.75
C LEU A 178 5.59 -16.95 -3.77
N LEU A 179 4.55 -17.76 -3.87
CA LEU A 179 3.32 -17.58 -3.10
C LEU A 179 3.58 -17.60 -1.59
N GLY A 180 2.79 -16.80 -0.87
CA GLY A 180 2.86 -16.66 0.59
C GLY A 180 3.75 -15.51 1.06
N ALA A 181 4.08 -15.53 2.36
CA ALA A 181 4.74 -14.45 3.07
C ALA A 181 6.25 -14.63 3.18
N TRP A 182 6.96 -13.52 3.04
CA TRP A 182 8.41 -13.42 3.08
C TRP A 182 8.83 -12.23 3.93
N LYS A 183 9.86 -12.40 4.76
CA LYS A 183 10.36 -11.36 5.66
C LYS A 183 11.85 -11.14 5.49
N ASP A 184 12.28 -9.89 5.44
CA ASP A 184 13.70 -9.54 5.46
C ASP A 184 14.23 -9.38 6.90
N GLU A 185 15.55 -9.29 7.06
CA GLU A 185 16.18 -9.06 8.37
C GLU A 185 15.86 -7.68 8.96
N SER A 186 15.35 -6.74 8.15
CA SER A 186 15.03 -5.38 8.55
C SER A 186 13.59 -5.23 9.07
N GLY A 187 12.80 -6.30 9.01
CA GLY A 187 11.40 -6.33 9.42
C GLY A 187 10.41 -5.91 8.32
N GLY A 188 10.87 -5.76 7.08
CA GLY A 188 10.01 -5.62 5.90
C GLY A 188 9.44 -6.96 5.47
N TYR A 189 8.27 -6.90 4.85
CA TYR A 189 7.51 -8.06 4.40
C TYR A 189 7.15 -7.95 2.93
N ILE A 190 7.10 -9.09 2.25
CA ILE A 190 6.48 -9.24 0.93
C ILE A 190 5.49 -10.41 1.00
N TYR A 191 4.31 -10.23 0.43
CA TYR A 191 3.31 -11.28 0.23
C TYR A 191 2.93 -11.35 -1.24
N PHE A 192 2.87 -12.56 -1.79
CA PHE A 192 2.43 -12.82 -3.17
C PHE A 192 1.15 -13.67 -3.14
N GLU A 193 0.04 -13.11 -3.64
CA GLU A 193 -1.20 -13.84 -3.87
C GLU A 193 -1.21 -14.54 -5.23
N ASP A 194 -1.99 -15.62 -5.34
CA ASP A 194 -2.16 -16.40 -6.56
C ASP A 194 -3.07 -15.76 -7.61
N ASN A 195 -3.66 -14.60 -7.30
CA ASN A 195 -4.45 -13.80 -8.22
C ASN A 195 -3.64 -12.67 -8.88
N GLY A 196 -2.33 -12.57 -8.62
CA GLY A 196 -1.49 -11.51 -9.16
C GLY A 196 -1.48 -10.21 -8.34
N ILE A 197 -1.89 -10.24 -7.07
CA ILE A 197 -1.68 -9.14 -6.11
C ILE A 197 -0.43 -9.40 -5.26
N MET A 198 0.38 -8.37 -5.10
CA MET A 198 1.55 -8.38 -4.22
C MET A 198 1.42 -7.26 -3.19
N TYR A 199 1.78 -7.55 -1.94
CA TYR A 199 1.88 -6.56 -0.87
C TYR A 199 3.33 -6.49 -0.40
N GLU A 200 3.87 -5.28 -0.24
CA GLU A 200 5.23 -5.06 0.27
C GLU A 200 5.22 -3.96 1.32
N THR A 201 6.03 -4.12 2.38
CA THR A 201 6.25 -3.10 3.40
C THR A 201 7.71 -2.67 3.45
N GLN A 202 7.93 -1.39 3.75
CA GLN A 202 9.25 -0.86 4.04
C GLN A 202 9.33 -0.47 5.52
N LYS A 203 9.89 -1.37 6.34
CA LYS A 203 10.26 -1.14 7.76
C LYS A 203 9.15 -0.51 8.61
N ALA A 204 7.90 -0.96 8.44
CA ALA A 204 6.70 -0.42 9.11
C ALA A 204 6.43 1.10 8.87
N ILE A 205 7.14 1.75 7.95
CA ILE A 205 6.98 3.18 7.60
C ILE A 205 5.99 3.34 6.46
N SER A 206 6.02 2.43 5.49
CA SER A 206 5.13 2.45 4.34
C SER A 206 4.79 1.04 3.88
N PHE A 207 3.74 0.96 3.09
CA PHE A 207 3.31 -0.25 2.41
C PHE A 207 2.83 0.09 1.01
N THR A 208 2.86 -0.90 0.13
CA THR A 208 2.38 -0.77 -1.24
C THR A 208 1.73 -2.07 -1.67
N PHE A 209 0.56 -1.93 -2.30
CA PHE A 209 -0.06 -3.00 -3.06
C PHE A 209 0.28 -2.84 -4.54
N TYR A 210 0.63 -3.95 -5.17
CA TYR A 210 0.96 -4.05 -6.58
C TYR A 210 0.06 -5.06 -7.26
N THR A 211 -0.16 -4.89 -8.56
CA THR A 211 -0.38 -6.03 -9.44
C THR A 211 0.98 -6.60 -9.83
N TYR A 212 1.08 -7.90 -10.02
CA TYR A 212 2.32 -8.53 -10.46
C TYR A 212 2.07 -9.69 -11.42
N SER A 213 3.10 -9.99 -12.22
CA SER A 213 3.24 -11.19 -13.03
C SER A 213 4.67 -11.70 -12.87
N ALA A 214 4.83 -13.00 -12.63
CA ALA A 214 6.10 -13.64 -12.36
C ALA A 214 6.39 -14.75 -13.39
N LYS A 215 7.45 -14.57 -14.17
CA LYS A 215 7.87 -15.53 -15.20
C LYS A 215 9.38 -15.53 -15.37
N ASN A 216 9.97 -16.71 -15.58
CA ASN A 216 11.38 -16.86 -15.93
C ASN A 216 12.36 -16.14 -14.97
N GLY A 217 12.07 -16.17 -13.66
CA GLY A 217 12.90 -15.50 -12.65
C GLY A 217 12.76 -13.97 -12.63
N VAL A 218 11.73 -13.41 -13.26
CA VAL A 218 11.43 -11.96 -13.26
C VAL A 218 10.01 -11.73 -12.74
N VAL A 219 9.86 -10.78 -11.83
CA VAL A 219 8.58 -10.21 -11.42
C VAL A 219 8.45 -8.84 -12.06
N ASP A 220 7.45 -8.69 -12.91
CA ASP A 220 6.97 -7.39 -13.37
C ASP A 220 5.84 -6.96 -12.44
N ASN A 221 5.94 -5.78 -11.84
CA ASN A 221 4.93 -5.25 -10.94
C ASN A 221 4.48 -3.85 -11.35
N THR A 222 3.25 -3.50 -10.96
CA THR A 222 2.69 -2.17 -11.14
C THR A 222 2.00 -1.73 -9.86
N TYR A 223 2.33 -0.53 -9.37
CA TYR A 223 1.56 0.14 -8.33
C TYR A 223 1.05 1.48 -8.85
N TYR A 224 0.13 2.08 -8.11
CA TYR A 224 -0.52 3.31 -8.52
C TYR A 224 -0.31 4.37 -7.45
N MET A 225 0.09 5.56 -7.86
CA MET A 225 -0.07 6.77 -7.04
C MET A 225 -1.12 7.66 -7.71
N LEU A 226 -0.68 8.65 -8.50
CA LEU A 226 -1.53 9.38 -9.45
C LEU A 226 -1.56 8.70 -10.81
N GLU A 227 -0.43 8.08 -11.18
CA GLU A 227 -0.23 7.33 -12.40
C GLU A 227 0.31 5.94 -12.06
N ALA A 228 0.33 5.06 -13.05
CA ALA A 228 0.88 3.72 -12.92
C ALA A 228 2.40 3.77 -12.94
N GLU A 229 3.03 3.18 -11.93
CA GLU A 229 4.47 3.04 -11.80
C GLU A 229 4.83 1.56 -11.95
N LYS A 230 5.78 1.26 -12.85
CA LYS A 230 6.13 -0.12 -13.21
C LYS A 230 7.54 -0.47 -12.76
N GLY A 231 7.68 -1.66 -12.20
CA GLY A 231 8.97 -2.27 -11.86
C GLY A 231 9.15 -3.61 -12.55
N SER A 232 10.42 -3.99 -12.73
CA SER A 232 10.82 -5.30 -13.24
C SER A 232 12.04 -5.76 -12.46
N TYR A 233 11.90 -6.85 -11.71
CA TYR A 233 12.88 -7.28 -10.73
C TYR A 233 13.20 -8.75 -10.87
N GLN A 234 14.50 -9.06 -10.82
CA GLN A 234 14.96 -10.43 -10.78
C GLN A 234 14.60 -11.06 -9.43
N TYR A 235 14.17 -12.32 -9.46
CA TYR A 235 13.99 -13.13 -8.27
C TYR A 235 14.62 -14.51 -8.42
N LYS A 236 14.92 -15.11 -7.26
CA LYS A 236 15.32 -16.52 -7.15
C LYS A 236 14.78 -17.08 -5.85
N VAL A 237 14.10 -18.22 -5.92
CA VAL A 237 13.66 -19.00 -4.76
C VAL A 237 14.59 -20.20 -4.58
N ASP A 238 15.08 -20.41 -3.37
CA ASP A 238 15.89 -21.56 -2.96
C ASP A 238 15.38 -22.07 -1.60
N GLY A 239 14.41 -22.99 -1.64
CA GLY A 239 13.66 -23.43 -0.46
C GLY A 239 12.93 -22.27 0.21
N ASP A 240 13.26 -22.00 1.48
CA ASP A 240 12.67 -20.93 2.29
C ASP A 240 13.39 -19.58 2.15
N LYS A 241 14.26 -19.44 1.14
CA LYS A 241 14.95 -18.19 0.84
C LYS A 241 14.50 -17.63 -0.49
N LEU A 242 14.07 -16.37 -0.46
CA LEU A 242 13.80 -15.57 -1.66
C LEU A 242 14.88 -14.51 -1.77
N THR A 243 15.55 -14.44 -2.91
CA THR A 243 16.26 -13.23 -3.33
C THR A 243 15.35 -12.46 -4.28
N TYR A 244 15.00 -11.23 -3.96
CA TYR A 244 14.13 -10.37 -4.77
C TYR A 244 14.66 -8.93 -4.76
N ASN A 245 14.84 -8.33 -5.93
CA ASN A 245 15.37 -6.96 -6.07
C ASN A 245 16.70 -6.74 -5.31
N GLY A 246 17.56 -7.76 -5.26
CA GLY A 246 18.84 -7.72 -4.54
C GLY A 246 18.74 -7.87 -3.02
N TYR A 247 17.55 -7.97 -2.45
CA TYR A 247 17.31 -8.26 -1.03
C TYR A 247 17.05 -9.74 -0.81
N THR A 248 17.35 -10.22 0.39
CA THR A 248 17.06 -11.60 0.79
C THR A 248 15.97 -11.62 1.85
N TYR A 249 14.99 -12.50 1.63
CA TYR A 249 13.86 -12.73 2.50
C TYR A 249 13.84 -14.20 2.91
N THR A 250 13.32 -14.47 4.10
CA THR A 250 13.03 -15.80 4.61
C THR A 250 11.52 -16.01 4.60
N ARG A 251 11.07 -17.20 4.21
CA ARG A 251 9.65 -17.56 4.26
C ARG A 251 9.15 -17.52 5.71
N ILE A 252 7.95 -17.00 5.90
CA ILE A 252 7.26 -16.89 7.18
C ILE A 252 5.79 -17.31 7.02
N SER A 253 5.10 -17.51 8.14
CA SER A 253 3.65 -17.71 8.10
C SER A 253 2.94 -16.40 7.75
N ALA A 254 1.82 -16.50 7.03
CA ALA A 254 1.01 -15.36 6.64
C ALA A 254 0.41 -14.61 7.85
N ASP A 255 0.20 -15.29 8.98
CA ASP A 255 -0.27 -14.72 10.25
C ASP A 255 0.73 -13.73 10.88
N GLU A 256 2.00 -13.74 10.48
CA GLU A 256 3.01 -12.80 10.96
C GLU A 256 2.98 -11.43 10.25
N LEU A 257 2.08 -11.24 9.27
CA LEU A 257 1.89 -9.98 8.54
C LEU A 257 1.07 -8.93 9.32
N VAL A 258 0.43 -9.31 10.43
CA VAL A 258 -0.57 -8.51 11.16
C VAL A 258 -0.01 -7.90 12.45
#